data_AF-A0A918NK21-F1
#
_entry.id   AF-A0A918NK21-F1
#
_cell.length_a   1.000
_cell.length_b   1.000
_cell.length_c   1.000
_cell.angle_alpha   90.00
_cell.angle_beta   90.00
_cell.angle_gamma   90.00
#
_symmetry.space_group_name_H-M   'P 1'
#
loop_
_entity.id
_entity.type
_entity.pdbx_description
1 polymer ?
#
loop_
_entity_poly.entity_id
_entity_poly.type
_entity_poly.pdbx_seq_one_letter_code
_entity_poly.pdbx_strand_id
1 'polypeptide(L)'
;MAGRTLRLTGFVTRSDGGTWHVARLLVSCCAADARALKVEVRGAGAPAADTWVTVTGTWHPTGTPGTESAVPVLDATEAGATEEPTDPYEKR
;
A
#
# COMPACT_ATOMS: atom_id res chain seq x y z
N MET A 1 10.57 11.36 7.49
CA MET A 1 9.61 10.35 7.99
C MET A 1 10.27 8.99 8.30
N ALA A 2 11.59 8.87 8.20
CA ALA A 2 12.30 7.64 8.54
C ALA A 2 12.03 7.21 9.99
N GLY A 3 11.92 5.90 10.22
CA GLY A 3 11.74 5.31 11.55
C GLY A 3 10.32 5.41 12.14
N ARG A 4 9.36 6.02 11.43
CA ARG A 4 7.96 6.00 11.88
C ARG A 4 7.35 4.64 11.56
N THR A 5 6.74 4.02 12.57
CA THR A 5 5.90 2.85 12.40
C THR A 5 4.54 3.31 11.88
N LEU A 6 4.08 2.69 10.80
CA LEU A 6 2.81 2.95 10.13
C LEU A 6 2.01 1.65 10.09
N ARG A 7 0.68 1.78 10.20
CA ARG A 7 -0.27 0.71 9.93
C ARG A 7 -1.11 1.14 8.73
N LEU A 8 -1.07 0.35 7.67
CA LEU A 8 -1.79 0.61 6.41
C LEU A 8 -2.78 -0.53 6.18
N THR A 9 -4.01 -0.18 5.77
CA THR A 9 -4.98 -1.15 5.27
C THR A 9 -5.20 -0.88 3.78
N GLY A 10 -5.24 -1.93 2.98
CA GLY A 10 -5.40 -1.82 1.53
C GLY A 10 -5.63 -3.17 0.86
N PHE A 11 -5.59 -3.15 -0.46
CA PHE A 11 -5.79 -4.31 -1.31
C PHE A 11 -4.44 -4.85 -1.80
N VAL A 12 -4.26 -6.17 -1.78
CA VAL A 12 -3.02 -6.80 -2.25
C VAL A 12 -2.96 -6.77 -3.78
N THR A 13 -1.95 -6.12 -4.33
CA THR A 13 -1.64 -6.14 -5.77
C THR A 13 -0.22 -6.64 -6.01
N ARG A 14 0.02 -7.26 -7.18
CA ARG A 14 1.33 -7.79 -7.58
C ARG A 14 1.79 -7.18 -8.89
N SER A 15 3.09 -7.03 -9.01
CA SER A 15 3.79 -6.69 -10.25
C SER A 15 4.33 -7.96 -10.91
N ASP A 16 4.63 -7.91 -12.20
CA ASP A 16 5.19 -9.04 -12.97
C ASP A 16 6.52 -9.57 -12.40
N GLY A 17 7.25 -8.75 -11.63
CA GLY A 17 8.50 -9.12 -10.94
C GLY A 17 8.32 -9.77 -9.56
N GLY A 18 7.10 -10.07 -9.12
CA GLY A 18 6.83 -10.68 -7.81
C GLY A 18 6.78 -9.69 -6.63
N THR A 19 7.14 -8.42 -6.86
CA THR A 19 6.92 -7.35 -5.89
C THR A 19 5.42 -7.19 -5.62
N TRP A 20 5.06 -7.10 -4.35
CA TRP A 20 3.67 -6.89 -3.95
C TRP A 20 3.50 -5.56 -3.23
N HIS A 21 2.30 -5.03 -3.35
CA HIS A 21 1.95 -3.71 -2.86
C HIS A 21 0.65 -3.78 -2.07
N VAL A 22 0.56 -2.91 -1.07
CA VAL A 22 -0.73 -2.46 -0.53
C VAL A 22 -1.24 -1.32 -1.40
N ALA A 23 -2.45 -1.46 -1.92
CA ALA A 23 -3.11 -0.44 -2.73
C ALA A 23 -4.34 0.15 -2.03
N ARG A 24 -4.55 1.46 -2.13
CA ARG A 24 -5.83 2.12 -1.81
C ARG A 24 -6.30 2.89 -3.03
N LEU A 25 -7.61 2.91 -3.25
CA LEU A 25 -8.24 3.65 -4.34
C LEU A 25 -8.72 4.99 -3.82
N LEU A 26 -8.20 6.07 -4.41
CA LEU A 26 -8.71 7.42 -4.25
C LEU A 26 -9.75 7.67 -5.32
N VAL A 27 -10.94 8.11 -4.93
CA VAL A 27 -12.04 8.45 -5.86
C VAL A 27 -12.55 9.84 -5.54
N SER A 28 -12.58 10.74 -6.54
CA SER A 28 -13.09 12.10 -6.34
C SER A 28 -14.55 12.23 -6.75
N CYS A 29 -14.95 11.71 -7.92
CA CYS A 29 -16.33 11.85 -8.40
C CYS A 29 -16.96 10.57 -8.94
N CYS A 30 -16.21 9.66 -9.54
CA CYS A 30 -16.73 8.40 -10.08
C CYS A 30 -15.63 7.35 -10.28
N ALA A 31 -16.01 6.11 -10.55
CA ALA A 31 -15.01 5.05 -10.80
C ALA A 31 -14.01 5.39 -11.93
N ALA A 32 -14.38 6.25 -12.88
CA ALA A 32 -13.52 6.65 -13.98
C ALA A 32 -12.35 7.56 -13.56
N ASP A 33 -12.46 8.29 -12.43
CA ASP A 33 -11.37 9.13 -11.92
C ASP A 33 -10.53 8.43 -10.84
N ALA A 34 -10.86 7.17 -10.54
CA ALA A 34 -10.21 6.40 -9.49
C ALA A 34 -8.70 6.26 -9.75
N ARG A 35 -7.88 6.55 -8.74
CA ARG A 35 -6.42 6.35 -8.78
C ARG A 35 -5.97 5.43 -7.67
N ALA A 36 -5.12 4.47 -8.00
CA ALA A 36 -4.50 3.61 -7.01
C ALA A 36 -3.24 4.28 -6.44
N LEU A 37 -3.24 4.54 -5.13
CA LEU A 37 -2.01 4.72 -4.37
C LEU A 37 -1.45 3.35 -4.05
N LYS A 38 -0.16 3.14 -4.31
CA LYS A 38 0.52 1.88 -4.04
C LYS A 38 1.71 2.11 -3.12
N VAL A 39 1.87 1.24 -2.14
CA VAL A 39 3.05 1.17 -1.28
C VAL A 39 3.64 -0.22 -1.44
N GLU A 40 4.89 -0.29 -1.90
CA GLU A 40 5.65 -1.54 -1.97
C GLU A 40 5.89 -2.06 -0.55
N VAL A 41 5.72 -3.36 -0.36
CA VAL A 41 5.94 -4.01 0.94
C VAL A 41 7.13 -4.95 0.86
N ARG A 42 8.07 -4.78 1.79
CA ARG A 42 9.26 -5.62 1.96
C ARG A 42 9.24 -6.34 3.29
N GLY A 43 9.99 -7.44 3.41
CA GLY A 43 10.19 -8.16 4.68
C GLY A 43 9.04 -9.08 5.10
N ALA A 44 7.89 -9.04 4.42
CA ALA A 44 6.77 -9.94 4.64
C ALA A 44 6.32 -10.62 3.34
N GLY A 45 5.87 -11.87 3.46
CA GLY A 45 5.25 -12.60 2.35
C GLY A 45 3.89 -11.99 2.01
N ALA A 46 3.59 -11.88 0.72
CA ALA A 46 2.32 -11.38 0.24
C ALA A 46 1.18 -12.37 0.60
N PRO A 47 0.07 -11.91 1.19
CA PRO A 47 -1.18 -12.66 1.20
C PRO A 47 -1.67 -12.95 -0.24
N ALA A 48 -2.79 -13.65 -0.39
CA ALA A 48 -3.40 -13.85 -1.70
C ALA A 48 -3.65 -12.51 -2.40
N ALA A 49 -3.42 -12.46 -3.71
CA ALA A 49 -3.79 -11.28 -4.50
C ALA A 49 -5.31 -11.09 -4.40
N ASP A 50 -5.74 -9.85 -4.63
CA ASP A 50 -7.14 -9.47 -4.59
C ASP A 50 -7.82 -9.67 -3.23
N THR A 51 -7.06 -9.54 -2.14
CA THR A 51 -7.56 -9.58 -0.77
C THR A 51 -7.26 -8.28 -0.02
N TRP A 52 -8.10 -7.99 0.96
CA TRP A 52 -7.83 -6.93 1.93
C TRP A 52 -6.76 -7.37 2.92
N VAL A 53 -5.81 -6.49 3.19
CA VAL A 53 -4.67 -6.72 4.08
C VAL A 53 -4.47 -5.51 4.99
N THR A 54 -4.06 -5.76 6.23
CA THR A 54 -3.39 -4.76 7.05
C THR A 54 -1.90 -5.09 7.11
N VAL A 55 -1.06 -4.09 6.86
CA VAL A 55 0.39 -4.15 7.00
C VAL A 55 0.86 -3.15 8.06
N THR A 56 1.64 -3.62 9.01
CA THR A 56 2.36 -2.79 9.98
C THR A 56 3.84 -2.83 9.64
N GLY A 57 4.51 -1.68 9.64
CA GLY A 57 5.93 -1.61 9.31
C GLY A 57 6.51 -0.21 9.45
N THR A 58 7.77 -0.05 9.08
CA THR A 58 8.46 1.23 9.11
C THR A 58 8.60 1.82 7.71
N TRP A 59 8.41 3.14 7.60
CA TRP A 59 8.62 3.84 6.34
C TRP A 59 10.08 3.73 5.89
N HIS A 60 10.28 3.26 4.65
CA HIS A 60 11.58 3.17 4.00
C HIS A 60 11.75 4.35 3.03
N PRO A 61 12.63 5.32 3.34
CA PRO A 61 12.88 6.44 2.44
C PRO A 61 13.51 5.94 1.14
N THR A 62 12.94 6.32 0.00
CA THR A 62 13.56 6.13 -1.32
C THR A 62 13.67 7.47 -2.03
N GLY A 63 14.71 7.62 -2.84
CA GLY A 63 14.94 8.80 -3.67
C GLY A 63 14.87 10.14 -2.93
N THR A 64 14.57 11.18 -3.68
CA THR A 64 14.36 12.54 -3.16
C THR A 64 12.88 12.86 -3.22
N PRO A 65 12.23 13.30 -2.12
CA PRO A 65 10.80 13.63 -2.13
C PRO A 65 10.44 14.60 -3.27
N GLY A 66 9.39 14.28 -4.01
CA GLY A 66 8.94 15.05 -5.18
C GLY A 66 9.59 14.65 -6.51
N THR A 67 10.47 13.66 -6.53
CA THR A 67 11.00 13.07 -7.77
C THR A 67 10.42 11.69 -8.04
N GLU A 68 10.55 11.20 -9.28
CA GLU A 68 10.11 9.86 -9.66
C GLU A 68 10.81 8.73 -8.91
N SER A 69 11.99 9.01 -8.34
CA SER A 69 12.75 8.04 -7.54
C SER A 69 12.20 7.87 -6.12
N ALA A 70 11.29 8.75 -5.67
CA ALA A 70 10.65 8.65 -4.36
C ALA A 70 9.42 7.74 -4.39
N VAL A 71 9.67 6.44 -4.47
CA VAL A 71 8.66 5.39 -4.42
C VAL A 71 8.25 5.09 -2.98
N PRO A 72 6.95 5.05 -2.64
CA PRO A 72 6.50 4.63 -1.33
C PRO A 72 6.87 3.18 -1.02
N VAL A 73 7.72 2.96 -0.01
CA VAL A 73 8.14 1.62 0.43
C VAL A 73 7.95 1.50 1.94
N LEU A 74 7.43 0.34 2.38
CA LEU A 74 7.27 -0.02 3.78
C LEU A 74 8.04 -1.32 4.07
N ASP A 75 8.93 -1.27 5.06
CA ASP A 75 9.56 -2.46 5.62
C ASP A 75 8.59 -3.06 6.66
N ALA A 76 7.88 -4.12 6.28
CA ALA A 76 6.84 -4.72 7.10
C ALA A 76 7.43 -5.57 8.24
N THR A 77 6.84 -5.40 9.41
CA THR A 77 7.01 -6.28 10.57
C THR A 77 5.86 -7.27 10.69
N GLU A 78 4.68 -6.91 10.17
CA GLU A 78 3.48 -7.74 10.17
C GLU A 78 2.64 -7.46 8.94
N ALA A 79 2.10 -8.50 8.30
CA ALA A 79 1.13 -8.40 7.22
C ALA A 79 0.10 -9.52 7.37
N GLY A 80 -1.18 -9.17 7.41
CA GLY A 80 -2.26 -10.13 7.63
C GLY A 80 -3.51 -9.76 6.84
N ALA A 81 -4.16 -10.78 6.27
CA ALA A 81 -5.46 -10.59 5.63
C ALA A 81 -6.46 -10.03 6.67
N THR A 82 -7.34 -9.15 6.21
CA THR A 82 -8.40 -8.54 7.02
C THR A 82 -9.69 -8.55 6.23
N GLU A 83 -10.82 -8.35 6.91
CA GLU A 83 -12.09 -8.10 6.25
C GLU A 83 -12.07 -6.75 5.50
N GLU A 84 -12.96 -6.62 4.52
CA GLU A 84 -13.16 -5.37 3.80
C GLU A 84 -13.48 -4.23 4.79
N PRO A 85 -12.72 -3.12 4.77
CA PRO A 85 -13.00 -1.99 5.64
C PRO A 85 -14.34 -1.34 5.25
N THR A 86 -15.03 -0.78 6.25
CA THR A 86 -16.31 -0.08 6.06
C THR A 86 -16.25 1.04 5.02
N ASP A 87 -15.07 1.65 4.84
CA ASP A 87 -14.79 2.57 3.75
C ASP A 87 -13.66 2.03 2.85
N PRO A 88 -14.00 1.38 1.73
CA PRO A 88 -13.02 0.80 0.81
C PRO A 88 -12.30 1.85 -0.04
N TYR A 89 -12.84 3.07 -0.14
CA TYR A 89 -12.30 4.14 -0.99
C TYR A 89 -11.93 5.37 -0.17
N GLU A 90 -10.74 5.91 -0.39
CA GLU A 90 -10.39 7.19 0.23
C GLU A 90 -11.04 8.33 -0.57
N LYS A 91 -11.85 9.14 0.10
CA LYS A 91 -12.37 10.40 -0.44
C LYS A 91 -11.27 11.45 -0.39
N ARG A 92 -11.08 12.20 -1.48
CA ARG A 92 -10.13 13.32 -1.52
C ARG A 92 -10.73 14.61 -0.95
#